data_AF-A0A5M7C816-F1
#
_entry.id   AF-A0A5M7C816-F1
#
_cell.length_a   1.000
_cell.length_b   1.000
_cell.length_c   1.000
_cell.angle_alpha   90.00
_cell.angle_beta   90.00
_cell.angle_gamma   90.00
#
_symmetry.space_group_name_H-M   'P 1'
#
loop_
_entity.id
_entity.type
_entity.pdbx_description
1 polymer ?
#
loop_
_entity_poly.entity_id
_entity_poly.type
_entity_poly.pdbx_seq_one_letter_code
_entity_poly.pdbx_strand_id
1 'polypeptide(L)'
;MEDRDEFAWADSYPDDPRHLGEIFCLTFVKDVGIDEALRLMGGFTDTTAVRTSSPIDAADSYSDSGLELAMVARLGDWTLVFEPYGFWGSSLTPILSRGTEAVSLLRHDYASPHLDHAVDGELVTGLDPVFPDMRHGTEPDRLNPLLREVGFDLEDCENGQDSPFSRSLRVIRLLTGVAPSYELLTGPLTSVHFDPWFSAAPKSLPYRVSGPADAFAEVRRLTELHSLTDTPGLAESLAAAESGQQVAVTPDSALGQHVRAWLIEGNKNRSTSYGWLAPSEEARRERAADLLQLTRVLGYALQHSR
;
A
#
# COMPACT_ATOMS: atom_id res chain seq x y z
N MET A 1 0.69 -0.33 -39.69
CA MET A 1 1.39 -0.70 -38.46
C MET A 1 0.55 -0.06 -37.37
N GLU A 2 -0.42 -0.82 -36.85
CA GLU A 2 -1.35 -0.32 -35.83
C GLU A 2 -0.54 0.25 -34.67
N ASP A 3 -0.85 1.48 -34.32
CA ASP A 3 -0.37 2.12 -33.10
C ASP A 3 -0.91 1.26 -31.95
N ARG A 4 -0.09 0.31 -31.51
CA ARG A 4 -0.42 -0.59 -30.42
C ARG A 4 -0.62 0.34 -29.23
N ASP A 5 -1.84 0.40 -28.71
CA ASP A 5 -2.20 1.28 -27.59
C ASP A 5 -1.09 1.26 -26.52
N GLU A 6 -0.45 2.41 -26.33
CA GLU A 6 0.78 2.59 -25.51
C GLU A 6 0.63 2.01 -24.11
N PHE A 7 -0.59 1.98 -23.59
CA PHE A 7 -0.93 1.49 -22.26
C PHE A 7 -1.70 0.16 -22.24
N ALA A 8 -1.84 -0.52 -23.38
CA ALA A 8 -2.52 -1.82 -23.46
C ALA A 8 -1.98 -2.86 -22.47
N TRP A 9 -0.68 -2.77 -22.14
CA TRP A 9 -0.03 -3.64 -21.16
C TRP A 9 -0.66 -3.59 -19.76
N ALA A 10 -1.38 -2.51 -19.43
CA ALA A 10 -2.05 -2.33 -18.15
C ALA A 10 -3.30 -3.20 -18.03
N ASP A 11 -3.96 -3.52 -19.15
CA ASP A 11 -5.13 -4.40 -19.23
C ASP A 11 -4.76 -5.83 -19.69
N SER A 12 -3.51 -6.05 -20.10
CA SER A 12 -3.01 -7.36 -20.54
C SER A 12 -3.04 -8.41 -19.42
N TYR A 13 -3.34 -9.65 -19.78
CA TYR A 13 -3.40 -10.82 -18.88
C TYR A 13 -2.08 -11.62 -18.91
N PRO A 14 -1.86 -12.56 -17.97
CA PRO A 14 -0.61 -13.34 -17.89
C PRO A 14 -0.15 -14.05 -19.18
N ASP A 15 -1.09 -14.35 -20.09
CA ASP A 15 -0.78 -14.97 -21.40
C ASP A 15 -0.23 -13.98 -22.44
N ASP A 16 -0.28 -12.66 -22.18
CA ASP A 16 0.31 -11.63 -23.04
C ASP A 16 1.79 -11.43 -22.68
N PRO A 17 2.72 -11.38 -23.66
CA PRO A 17 4.13 -11.10 -23.38
C PRO A 17 4.40 -9.73 -22.72
N ARG A 18 3.45 -8.78 -22.76
CA ARG A 18 3.56 -7.46 -22.14
C ARG A 18 2.49 -7.25 -21.07
N HIS A 19 2.54 -8.02 -19.99
CA HIS A 19 1.71 -7.81 -18.79
C HIS A 19 2.58 -7.48 -17.57
N LEU A 20 2.01 -6.77 -16.58
CA LEU A 20 2.64 -6.49 -15.28
C LEU A 20 2.13 -7.37 -14.14
N GLY A 21 1.08 -8.15 -14.38
CA GLY A 21 0.41 -9.00 -13.40
C GLY A 21 -1.04 -8.61 -13.23
N GLU A 22 -1.77 -9.45 -12.49
CA GLU A 22 -3.19 -9.27 -12.17
C GLU A 22 -3.41 -8.26 -11.02
N ILE A 23 -2.33 -7.90 -10.32
CA ILE A 23 -2.33 -6.93 -9.24
C ILE A 23 -1.09 -6.04 -9.36
N PHE A 24 -1.29 -4.73 -9.41
CA PHE A 24 -0.22 -3.75 -9.25
C PHE A 24 -0.78 -2.39 -8.83
N CYS A 25 0.06 -1.59 -8.16
CA CYS A 25 -0.25 -0.19 -7.90
C CYS A 25 0.83 0.73 -8.48
N LEU A 26 0.40 1.80 -9.13
CA LEU A 26 1.24 2.90 -9.61
C LEU A 26 0.81 4.17 -8.88
N THR A 27 1.70 4.79 -8.11
CA THR A 27 1.43 6.03 -7.38
C THR A 27 2.41 7.12 -7.80
N PHE A 28 1.90 8.24 -8.28
CA PHE A 28 2.67 9.39 -8.71
C PHE A 28 2.57 10.45 -7.64
N VAL A 29 3.72 10.96 -7.17
CA VAL A 29 3.79 12.00 -6.14
C VAL A 29 4.57 13.18 -6.67
N LYS A 30 3.94 14.35 -6.72
CA LYS A 30 4.51 15.56 -7.30
C LYS A 30 5.54 16.21 -6.39
N ASP A 31 6.65 16.67 -6.93
CA ASP A 31 7.71 17.44 -6.25
C ASP A 31 8.32 16.76 -5.00
N VAL A 32 8.12 15.45 -4.84
CA VAL A 32 8.66 14.67 -3.71
C VAL A 32 9.88 13.88 -4.15
N GLY A 33 10.94 13.88 -3.34
CA GLY A 33 12.17 13.09 -3.56
C GLY A 33 11.92 11.57 -3.53
N ILE A 34 12.78 10.78 -4.18
CA ILE A 34 12.69 9.30 -4.12
C ILE A 34 12.74 8.79 -2.68
N ASP A 35 13.75 9.23 -1.92
CA ASP A 35 13.94 8.76 -0.53
C ASP A 35 12.76 9.18 0.36
N GLU A 36 12.21 10.36 0.13
CA GLU A 36 11.07 10.87 0.87
C GLU A 36 9.78 10.12 0.55
N ALA A 37 9.51 9.82 -0.74
CA ALA A 37 8.36 9.02 -1.14
C ALA A 37 8.41 7.62 -0.49
N LEU A 38 9.57 6.97 -0.54
CA LEU A 38 9.78 5.67 0.11
C LEU A 38 9.62 5.75 1.63
N ARG A 39 10.13 6.80 2.27
CA ARG A 39 9.97 7.02 3.71
C ARG A 39 8.50 7.20 4.09
N LEU A 40 7.73 7.97 3.32
CA LEU A 40 6.31 8.22 3.56
C LEU A 40 5.47 6.93 3.45
N MET A 41 5.88 5.98 2.62
CA MET A 41 5.27 4.66 2.54
C MET A 41 5.61 3.73 3.72
N GLY A 42 6.64 4.05 4.51
CA GLY A 42 7.16 3.17 5.56
C GLY A 42 8.32 2.27 5.08
N GLY A 43 9.10 2.73 4.12
CA GLY A 43 10.24 2.00 3.54
C GLY A 43 11.37 1.72 4.53
N PHE A 44 11.97 0.53 4.40
CA PHE A 44 13.09 0.05 5.21
C PHE A 44 14.42 0.30 4.50
N THR A 45 15.11 1.38 4.88
CA THR A 45 16.31 1.87 4.16
C THR A 45 17.45 0.84 4.09
N ASP A 46 17.52 -0.10 5.04
CA ASP A 46 18.45 -1.24 5.07
C ASP A 46 18.17 -2.29 3.99
N THR A 47 17.02 -2.21 3.30
CA THR A 47 16.60 -3.13 2.24
C THR A 47 16.68 -2.55 0.83
N THR A 48 17.18 -1.32 0.72
CA THR A 48 17.34 -0.62 -0.56
C THR A 48 18.23 -1.41 -1.50
N ALA A 49 17.71 -1.72 -2.68
CA ALA A 49 18.47 -2.36 -3.75
C ALA A 49 17.92 -1.98 -5.12
N VAL A 50 18.67 -2.27 -6.17
CA VAL A 50 18.16 -2.20 -7.54
C VAL A 50 17.60 -3.57 -7.90
N ARG A 51 16.32 -3.63 -8.29
CA ARG A 51 15.61 -4.86 -8.66
C ARG A 51 14.91 -4.69 -10.00
N THR A 52 14.68 -5.79 -10.70
CA THR A 52 13.81 -5.86 -11.90
C THR A 52 12.45 -6.43 -11.50
N SER A 53 11.35 -5.92 -12.06
CA SER A 53 10.01 -6.44 -11.76
C SER A 53 9.66 -7.61 -12.69
N SER A 54 10.27 -8.77 -12.48
CA SER A 54 9.69 -9.98 -13.05
C SER A 54 8.43 -10.34 -12.24
N PRO A 55 7.30 -10.67 -12.88
CA PRO A 55 6.09 -11.09 -12.16
C PRO A 55 6.36 -12.27 -11.20
N ILE A 56 7.25 -13.19 -11.61
CA ILE A 56 7.68 -14.32 -10.78
C ILE A 56 8.50 -13.85 -9.57
N ASP A 57 9.46 -12.94 -9.78
CA ASP A 57 10.34 -12.45 -8.71
C ASP A 57 9.58 -11.62 -7.66
N ALA A 58 8.52 -10.92 -8.07
CA ALA A 58 7.72 -10.10 -7.16
C ALA A 58 6.78 -10.95 -6.27
N ALA A 59 6.15 -11.98 -6.84
CA ALA A 59 5.36 -12.95 -6.07
C ALA A 59 6.26 -13.73 -5.08
N ASP A 60 7.43 -14.18 -5.54
CA ASP A 60 8.41 -14.86 -4.70
C ASP A 60 8.93 -13.93 -3.59
N SER A 61 9.23 -12.66 -3.90
CA SER A 61 9.68 -11.65 -2.93
C SER A 61 8.69 -11.43 -1.78
N TYR A 62 7.37 -11.31 -2.05
CA TYR A 62 6.38 -11.18 -0.99
C TYR A 62 6.31 -12.44 -0.12
N SER A 63 6.32 -13.62 -0.75
CA SER A 63 6.27 -14.90 -0.03
C SER A 63 7.51 -15.15 0.86
N ASP A 64 8.70 -14.77 0.40
CA ASP A 64 9.97 -14.99 1.08
C ASP A 64 10.25 -13.96 2.18
N SER A 65 9.86 -12.70 1.96
CA SER A 65 10.12 -11.62 2.91
C SER A 65 8.98 -11.42 3.91
N GLY A 66 7.74 -11.71 3.53
CA GLY A 66 6.54 -11.32 4.28
C GLY A 66 6.31 -9.81 4.32
N LEU A 67 6.96 -9.06 3.43
CA LEU A 67 6.91 -7.60 3.34
C LEU A 67 6.54 -7.16 1.94
N GLU A 68 5.98 -5.96 1.85
CA GLU A 68 5.65 -5.32 0.58
C GLU A 68 6.91 -4.81 -0.12
N LEU A 69 6.85 -4.66 -1.44
CA LEU A 69 7.94 -4.13 -2.26
C LEU A 69 7.48 -2.89 -3.00
N ALA A 70 8.22 -1.79 -2.85
CA ALA A 70 8.04 -0.58 -3.63
C ALA A 70 9.27 -0.37 -4.52
N MET A 71 9.03 -0.10 -5.80
CA MET A 71 10.03 0.24 -6.82
C MET A 71 9.80 1.67 -7.28
N VAL A 72 10.85 2.45 -7.50
CA VAL A 72 10.70 3.90 -7.71
C VAL A 72 11.49 4.42 -8.90
N ALA A 73 10.88 5.39 -9.59
CA ALA A 73 11.46 6.09 -10.71
C ALA A 73 11.13 7.60 -10.64
N ARG A 74 11.99 8.42 -11.23
CA ARG A 74 11.72 9.84 -11.46
C ARG A 74 11.15 10.04 -12.87
N LEU A 75 10.01 10.72 -12.97
CA LEU A 75 9.34 11.08 -14.21
C LEU A 75 9.02 12.57 -14.21
N GLY A 76 9.92 13.38 -14.78
CA GLY A 76 9.78 14.85 -14.71
C GLY A 76 9.75 15.32 -13.26
N ASP A 77 8.72 16.09 -12.91
CA ASP A 77 8.50 16.60 -11.55
C ASP A 77 7.79 15.59 -10.63
N TRP A 78 7.48 14.40 -11.13
CA TRP A 78 6.79 13.35 -10.38
C TRP A 78 7.74 12.21 -9.99
N THR A 79 7.61 11.73 -8.75
CA THR A 79 8.15 10.43 -8.35
C THR A 79 7.06 9.38 -8.54
N LEU A 80 7.37 8.36 -9.35
CA LEU A 80 6.56 7.17 -9.50
C LEU A 80 7.00 6.14 -8.47
N VAL A 81 6.04 5.63 -7.71
CA VAL A 81 6.13 4.41 -6.91
C VAL A 81 5.34 3.33 -7.63
N PHE A 82 5.97 2.20 -7.87
CA PHE A 82 5.39 1.00 -8.43
C PHE A 82 5.45 -0.13 -7.40
N GLU A 83 4.31 -0.69 -7.07
CA GLU A 83 4.18 -1.87 -6.22
C GLU A 83 3.79 -3.07 -7.08
N PRO A 84 4.75 -3.93 -7.49
CA PRO A 84 4.40 -5.17 -8.17
C PRO A 84 3.68 -6.10 -7.18
N TYR A 85 2.49 -6.58 -7.53
CA TYR A 85 1.60 -7.35 -6.64
C TYR A 85 1.15 -6.65 -5.35
N GLY A 86 1.45 -5.36 -5.19
CA GLY A 86 1.03 -4.58 -4.05
C GLY A 86 -0.15 -3.66 -4.38
N PHE A 87 -0.78 -3.15 -3.33
CA PHE A 87 -2.01 -2.36 -3.41
C PHE A 87 -2.07 -1.24 -2.38
N TRP A 88 -0.99 -0.95 -1.66
CA TRP A 88 -1.02 0.00 -0.56
C TRP A 88 -1.02 1.44 -1.05
N GLY A 89 -0.43 1.71 -2.21
CA GLY A 89 -0.38 3.03 -2.84
C GLY A 89 -1.72 3.73 -2.86
N SER A 90 -2.81 3.06 -3.29
CA SER A 90 -4.16 3.63 -3.31
C SER A 90 -4.64 4.09 -1.93
N SER A 91 -4.39 3.29 -0.89
CA SER A 91 -4.74 3.68 0.49
C SER A 91 -3.83 4.77 1.07
N LEU A 92 -2.63 4.94 0.51
CA LEU A 92 -1.63 5.90 0.95
C LEU A 92 -1.68 7.22 0.15
N THR A 93 -2.46 7.30 -0.93
CA THR A 93 -2.53 8.47 -1.82
C THR A 93 -2.78 9.78 -1.08
N PRO A 94 -3.72 9.87 -0.10
CA PRO A 94 -3.86 11.08 0.69
C PRO A 94 -2.59 11.41 1.50
N ILE A 95 -1.96 10.43 2.15
CA ILE A 95 -0.73 10.64 2.93
C ILE A 95 0.41 11.14 2.04
N LEU A 96 0.57 10.55 0.85
CA LEU A 96 1.60 10.90 -0.11
C LEU A 96 1.36 12.29 -0.73
N SER A 97 0.11 12.76 -0.79
CA SER A 97 -0.23 14.09 -1.29
C SER A 97 0.00 15.23 -0.31
N ARG A 98 0.36 15.00 0.96
CA ARG A 98 0.48 16.07 1.96
C ARG A 98 1.51 17.13 1.53
N GLY A 99 1.09 18.40 1.48
CA GLY A 99 1.90 19.51 0.98
C GLY A 99 2.12 19.52 -0.54
N THR A 100 1.45 18.63 -1.28
CA THR A 100 1.63 18.46 -2.74
C THR A 100 0.38 17.83 -3.39
N GLU A 101 0.57 17.05 -4.45
CA GLU A 101 -0.43 16.34 -5.21
C GLU A 101 0.03 14.88 -5.44
N ALA A 102 -0.90 13.94 -5.37
CA ALA A 102 -0.65 12.54 -5.70
C ALA A 102 -1.80 11.93 -6.50
N VAL A 103 -1.48 10.98 -7.38
CA VAL A 103 -2.47 10.16 -8.08
C VAL A 103 -2.03 8.70 -8.08
N SER A 104 -2.94 7.78 -7.81
CA SER A 104 -2.66 6.33 -7.82
C SER A 104 -3.61 5.57 -8.73
N LEU A 105 -3.09 4.56 -9.41
CA LEU A 105 -3.85 3.56 -10.13
C LEU A 105 -3.54 2.18 -9.56
N LEU A 106 -4.56 1.53 -9.01
CA LEU A 106 -4.54 0.15 -8.57
C LEU A 106 -5.31 -0.72 -9.58
N ARG A 107 -4.63 -1.70 -10.16
CA ARG A 107 -5.27 -2.87 -10.76
C ARG A 107 -5.34 -3.98 -9.73
N HIS A 108 -6.50 -4.61 -9.59
CA HIS A 108 -6.67 -5.76 -8.71
C HIS A 108 -7.78 -6.69 -9.23
N ASP A 109 -7.42 -7.72 -10.00
CA ASP A 109 -8.42 -8.58 -10.68
C ASP A 109 -9.31 -9.40 -9.73
N TYR A 110 -8.91 -9.52 -8.45
CA TYR A 110 -9.62 -10.27 -7.42
C TYR A 110 -10.36 -9.41 -6.37
N ALA A 111 -10.33 -8.08 -6.51
CA ALA A 111 -10.93 -7.14 -5.56
C ALA A 111 -11.31 -5.84 -6.29
N SER A 112 -11.50 -4.74 -5.57
CA SER A 112 -11.83 -3.45 -6.17
C SER A 112 -10.56 -2.74 -6.68
N PRO A 113 -10.45 -2.46 -7.99
CA PRO A 113 -9.44 -1.54 -8.50
C PRO A 113 -9.79 -0.09 -8.14
N HIS A 114 -8.80 0.80 -8.19
CA HIS A 114 -8.97 2.19 -7.78
C HIS A 114 -8.15 3.15 -8.66
N LEU A 115 -8.76 4.28 -9.03
CA LEU A 115 -8.09 5.49 -9.49
C LEU A 115 -8.35 6.60 -8.47
N ASP A 116 -7.33 7.01 -7.74
CA ASP A 116 -7.44 8.00 -6.66
C ASP A 116 -6.54 9.20 -6.96
N HIS A 117 -7.11 10.40 -6.83
CA HIS A 117 -6.42 11.69 -6.92
C HIS A 117 -6.56 12.41 -5.58
N ALA A 118 -5.44 12.82 -5.00
CA ALA A 118 -5.40 13.53 -3.74
C ALA A 118 -4.51 14.79 -3.83
N VAL A 119 -4.91 15.81 -3.07
CA VAL A 119 -4.19 17.08 -2.97
C VAL A 119 -4.12 17.45 -1.49
N ASP A 120 -2.91 17.80 -1.04
CA ASP A 120 -2.63 18.28 0.31
C ASP A 120 -3.25 17.44 1.45
N GLY A 121 -3.17 16.12 1.35
CA GLY A 121 -3.69 15.24 2.39
C GLY A 121 -5.15 14.82 2.22
N GLU A 122 -5.87 15.38 1.24
CA GLU A 122 -7.28 15.10 1.01
C GLU A 122 -7.52 14.33 -0.28
N LEU A 123 -8.33 13.27 -0.19
CA LEU A 123 -8.81 12.56 -1.38
C LEU A 123 -9.81 13.45 -2.12
N VAL A 124 -9.40 13.95 -3.28
CA VAL A 124 -10.18 14.86 -4.13
C VAL A 124 -11.18 14.06 -4.94
N THR A 125 -10.71 13.05 -5.67
CA THR A 125 -11.55 12.16 -6.47
C THR A 125 -11.03 10.73 -6.32
N GLY A 126 -11.89 9.79 -5.95
CA GLY A 126 -11.62 8.35 -5.98
C GLY A 126 -12.73 7.64 -6.74
N LEU A 127 -12.39 6.61 -7.52
CA LEU A 127 -13.34 5.83 -8.31
C LEU A 127 -12.81 4.42 -8.62
N ASP A 128 -13.72 3.50 -8.91
CA ASP A 128 -13.40 2.22 -9.54
C ASP A 128 -13.33 2.45 -11.06
N PRO A 129 -12.18 2.23 -11.74
CA PRO A 129 -12.06 2.49 -13.16
C PRO A 129 -12.90 1.54 -14.03
N VAL A 130 -13.34 0.39 -13.50
CA VAL A 130 -14.30 -0.50 -14.17
C VAL A 130 -15.72 0.09 -14.09
N PHE A 131 -16.05 0.79 -13.00
CA PHE A 131 -17.35 1.42 -12.73
C PHE A 131 -17.20 2.91 -12.39
N PRO A 132 -16.85 3.76 -13.38
CA PRO A 132 -16.43 5.14 -13.15
C PRO A 132 -17.57 6.09 -12.79
N ASP A 133 -18.84 5.64 -12.82
CA ASP A 133 -20.03 6.38 -12.41
C ASP A 133 -20.02 6.62 -10.89
N MET A 134 -19.45 5.70 -10.12
CA MET A 134 -19.37 5.75 -8.66
C MET A 134 -18.08 6.46 -8.20
N ARG A 135 -18.15 7.78 -8.11
CA ARG A 135 -17.03 8.64 -7.64
C ARG A 135 -17.26 9.13 -6.22
N HIS A 136 -16.18 9.29 -5.46
CA HIS A 136 -16.17 9.81 -4.09
C HIS A 136 -14.98 10.75 -3.87
N GLY A 137 -14.90 11.37 -2.69
CA GLY A 137 -13.88 12.39 -2.36
C GLY A 137 -14.47 13.76 -2.07
N THR A 138 -13.62 14.76 -1.86
CA THR A 138 -14.04 16.14 -1.57
C THR A 138 -14.56 16.87 -2.80
N GLU A 139 -14.07 16.52 -3.99
CA GLU A 139 -14.54 17.00 -5.30
C GLU A 139 -14.71 15.81 -6.27
N PRO A 140 -15.71 14.93 -6.09
CA PRO A 140 -15.83 13.67 -6.83
C PRO A 140 -15.86 13.80 -8.36
N ASP A 141 -16.32 14.93 -8.88
CA ASP A 141 -16.49 15.19 -10.31
C ASP A 141 -15.29 15.92 -10.95
N ARG A 142 -14.21 16.19 -10.19
CA ARG A 142 -13.08 17.01 -10.67
C ARG A 142 -12.40 16.41 -11.90
N LEU A 143 -12.29 15.08 -11.95
CA LEU A 143 -11.66 14.38 -13.08
C LEU A 143 -12.59 14.15 -14.27
N ASN A 144 -13.88 14.52 -14.19
CA ASN A 144 -14.86 14.24 -15.24
C ASN A 144 -14.46 14.73 -16.65
N PRO A 145 -13.87 15.93 -16.83
CA PRO A 145 -13.39 16.35 -18.14
C PRO A 145 -12.34 15.41 -18.72
N LEU A 146 -11.36 14.98 -17.91
CA LEU A 146 -10.28 14.09 -18.33
C LEU A 146 -10.79 12.66 -18.58
N LEU A 147 -11.70 12.17 -17.74
CA LEU A 147 -12.32 10.86 -17.91
C LEU A 147 -13.07 10.77 -19.26
N ARG A 148 -13.87 11.79 -19.58
CA ARG A 148 -14.57 11.86 -20.88
C ARG A 148 -13.61 12.00 -22.06
N GLU A 149 -12.53 12.77 -21.90
CA GLU A 149 -11.52 12.94 -22.94
C GLU A 149 -10.86 11.62 -23.35
N VAL A 150 -10.64 10.70 -22.41
CA VAL A 150 -10.06 9.38 -22.68
C VAL A 150 -11.10 8.31 -23.02
N GLY A 151 -12.38 8.67 -23.07
CA GLY A 151 -13.48 7.81 -23.51
C GLY A 151 -14.16 6.98 -22.42
N PHE A 152 -14.04 7.34 -21.14
CA PHE A 152 -14.90 6.74 -20.10
C PHE A 152 -16.36 7.17 -20.30
N ASP A 153 -17.27 6.19 -20.24
CA ASP A 153 -18.69 6.47 -20.07
C ASP A 153 -18.99 6.64 -18.58
N LEU A 154 -19.56 7.80 -18.21
CA LEU A 154 -19.87 8.14 -16.81
C LEU A 154 -21.36 7.95 -16.48
N GLU A 155 -22.16 7.45 -17.43
CA GLU A 155 -23.61 7.28 -17.33
C GLU A 155 -24.06 5.81 -17.41
N ASP A 156 -23.27 4.92 -18.03
CA ASP A 156 -23.54 3.47 -18.10
C ASP A 156 -22.58 2.65 -17.22
N CYS A 157 -23.15 1.86 -16.30
CA CYS A 157 -22.43 1.05 -15.31
C CYS A 157 -22.74 -0.45 -15.39
N GLU A 158 -23.64 -0.90 -16.27
CA GLU A 158 -24.09 -2.30 -16.23
C GLU A 158 -23.05 -3.30 -16.74
N ASN A 159 -22.19 -2.88 -17.69
CA ASN A 159 -21.28 -3.79 -18.39
C ASN A 159 -19.79 -3.56 -18.08
N GLY A 160 -19.48 -2.64 -17.18
CA GLY A 160 -18.10 -2.20 -16.94
C GLY A 160 -17.48 -1.50 -18.16
N GLN A 161 -16.30 -0.91 -17.97
CA GLN A 161 -15.59 -0.21 -19.03
C GLN A 161 -14.58 -1.12 -19.73
N ASP A 162 -14.46 -0.97 -21.06
CA ASP A 162 -13.39 -1.61 -21.82
C ASP A 162 -12.03 -0.92 -21.57
N SER A 163 -10.99 -1.73 -21.35
CA SER A 163 -9.61 -1.26 -21.12
C SER A 163 -9.49 -0.18 -20.02
N PRO A 164 -10.07 -0.41 -18.83
CA PRO A 164 -10.19 0.61 -17.79
C PRO A 164 -8.83 1.08 -17.28
N PHE A 165 -7.79 0.24 -17.30
CA PHE A 165 -6.47 0.59 -16.79
C PHE A 165 -5.65 1.39 -17.81
N SER A 166 -5.69 1.02 -19.10
CA SER A 166 -5.12 1.82 -20.20
C SER A 166 -5.73 3.23 -20.22
N ARG A 167 -7.06 3.34 -20.13
CA ARG A 167 -7.75 4.65 -20.06
C ARG A 167 -7.34 5.45 -18.82
N SER A 168 -7.23 4.80 -17.66
CA SER A 168 -6.77 5.46 -16.43
C SER A 168 -5.35 6.01 -16.54
N LEU A 169 -4.43 5.29 -17.20
CA LEU A 169 -3.08 5.80 -17.47
C LEU A 169 -3.08 7.01 -18.40
N ARG A 170 -4.03 7.09 -19.35
CA ARG A 170 -4.23 8.30 -20.17
C ARG A 170 -4.73 9.48 -19.33
N VAL A 171 -5.64 9.26 -18.37
CA VAL A 171 -6.07 10.29 -17.42
C VAL A 171 -4.87 10.80 -16.61
N ILE A 172 -4.06 9.88 -16.08
CA ILE A 172 -2.84 10.23 -15.34
C ILE A 172 -1.89 11.03 -16.23
N ARG A 173 -1.71 10.65 -17.50
CA ARG A 173 -0.87 11.41 -18.44
C ARG A 173 -1.39 12.83 -18.66
N LEU A 174 -2.70 13.00 -18.85
CA LEU A 174 -3.31 14.32 -19.02
C LEU A 174 -3.18 15.18 -17.76
N LEU A 175 -3.32 14.56 -16.58
CA LEU A 175 -3.22 15.24 -15.28
C LEU A 175 -1.78 15.65 -14.93
N THR A 176 -0.83 14.73 -15.12
CA THR A 176 0.54 14.86 -14.62
C THR A 176 1.54 15.33 -15.68
N GLY A 177 1.20 15.18 -16.97
CA GLY A 177 2.12 15.37 -18.09
C GLY A 177 3.11 14.22 -18.31
N VAL A 178 3.06 13.16 -17.50
CA VAL A 178 3.98 12.02 -17.56
C VAL A 178 3.24 10.69 -17.53
N ALA A 179 3.87 9.65 -18.05
CA ALA A 179 3.36 8.28 -17.94
C ALA A 179 4.54 7.29 -17.98
N PRO A 180 4.45 6.16 -17.25
CA PRO A 180 5.45 5.12 -17.32
C PRO A 180 5.30 4.32 -18.60
N SER A 181 6.41 3.85 -19.14
CA SER A 181 6.41 2.78 -20.13
C SER A 181 6.50 1.41 -19.45
N TYR A 182 6.05 0.37 -20.15
CA TYR A 182 6.25 -1.01 -19.73
C TYR A 182 7.74 -1.33 -19.48
N GLU A 183 8.62 -0.84 -20.35
CA GLU A 183 10.07 -1.07 -20.29
C GLU A 183 10.71 -0.40 -19.08
N LEU A 184 10.18 0.75 -18.63
CA LEU A 184 10.60 1.39 -17.39
C LEU A 184 10.24 0.52 -16.19
N LEU A 185 8.99 0.06 -16.13
CA LEU A 185 8.46 -0.69 -14.99
C LEU A 185 9.13 -2.05 -14.84
N THR A 186 9.36 -2.74 -15.96
CA THR A 186 10.05 -4.05 -16.01
C THR A 186 11.58 -3.96 -15.98
N GLY A 187 12.12 -2.75 -16.11
CA GLY A 187 13.54 -2.47 -16.01
C GLY A 187 14.07 -2.48 -14.57
N PRO A 188 15.39 -2.27 -14.40
CA PRO A 188 16.00 -2.12 -13.09
C PRO A 188 15.60 -0.78 -12.44
N LEU A 189 14.93 -0.85 -11.29
CA LEU A 189 14.53 0.31 -10.48
C LEU A 189 15.11 0.22 -9.07
N THR A 190 15.39 1.38 -8.47
CA THR A 190 15.61 1.47 -7.02
C THR A 190 14.37 0.94 -6.33
N SER A 191 14.55 0.13 -5.29
CA SER A 191 13.45 -0.55 -4.62
C SER A 191 13.75 -0.78 -3.15
N VAL A 192 12.71 -0.84 -2.35
CA VAL A 192 12.78 -1.01 -0.90
C VAL A 192 11.63 -1.91 -0.45
N HIS A 193 11.87 -2.74 0.56
CA HIS A 193 10.76 -3.34 1.29
C HIS A 193 10.12 -2.31 2.19
N PHE A 194 8.80 -2.36 2.35
CA PHE A 194 8.09 -1.45 3.23
C PHE A 194 6.95 -2.15 3.96
N ASP A 195 6.43 -1.47 4.97
CA ASP A 195 5.14 -1.82 5.57
C ASP A 195 4.38 -0.53 5.94
N PRO A 196 3.11 -0.37 5.50
CA PRO A 196 2.31 0.82 5.77
C PRO A 196 2.05 1.05 7.25
N TRP A 197 2.33 0.09 8.14
CA TRP A 197 2.34 0.31 9.59
C TRP A 197 3.27 1.47 9.98
N PHE A 198 4.42 1.60 9.31
CA PHE A 198 5.39 2.68 9.56
C PHE A 198 5.07 4.00 8.83
N SER A 199 4.03 4.03 7.99
CA SER A 199 3.52 5.26 7.40
C SER A 199 2.69 6.09 8.40
N ALA A 200 2.46 7.35 8.04
CA ALA A 200 1.54 8.23 8.78
C ALA A 200 0.05 7.91 8.54
N ALA A 201 -0.27 6.83 7.82
CA ALA A 201 -1.65 6.42 7.62
C ALA A 201 -2.37 6.16 8.97
N PRO A 202 -3.64 6.60 9.10
CA PRO A 202 -4.44 6.30 10.28
C PRO A 202 -4.53 4.79 10.53
N LYS A 203 -4.28 4.37 11.76
CA LYS A 203 -4.49 2.99 12.18
C LYS A 203 -5.95 2.84 12.57
N SER A 204 -6.66 1.93 11.91
CA SER A 204 -8.08 1.68 12.17
C SER A 204 -8.28 0.98 13.52
N LEU A 205 -9.45 1.18 14.12
CA LEU A 205 -9.85 0.48 15.34
C LEU A 205 -9.88 -1.03 15.08
N PRO A 206 -9.07 -1.83 15.79
CA PRO A 206 -9.03 -3.27 15.57
C PRO A 206 -10.33 -3.95 16.01
N TYR A 207 -10.67 -5.06 15.35
CA TYR A 207 -11.83 -5.87 15.73
C TYR A 207 -11.72 -6.32 17.21
N ARG A 208 -12.84 -6.27 17.95
CA ARG A 208 -12.96 -6.56 19.40
C ARG A 208 -12.32 -5.55 20.36
N VAL A 209 -11.85 -4.42 19.87
CA VAL A 209 -11.38 -3.31 20.70
C VAL A 209 -12.42 -2.19 20.63
N SER A 210 -12.85 -1.65 21.78
CA SER A 210 -13.90 -0.61 21.81
C SER A 210 -13.34 0.82 21.84
N GLY A 211 -12.04 0.97 22.05
CA GLY A 211 -11.36 2.26 22.08
C GLY A 211 -9.93 2.17 22.62
N PRO A 212 -9.26 3.31 22.86
CA PRO A 212 -7.85 3.34 23.26
C PRO A 212 -7.54 2.54 24.53
N ALA A 213 -8.44 2.60 25.53
CA ALA A 213 -8.32 1.86 26.78
C ALA A 213 -8.16 0.35 26.57
N ASP A 214 -9.05 -0.21 25.77
CA ASP A 214 -9.08 -1.63 25.43
C ASP A 214 -7.86 -1.99 24.57
N ALA A 215 -7.42 -1.08 23.69
CA ALA A 215 -6.23 -1.30 22.87
C ALA A 215 -4.98 -1.45 23.75
N PHE A 216 -4.78 -0.58 24.74
CA PHE A 216 -3.67 -0.70 25.69
C PHE A 216 -3.73 -1.99 26.51
N ALA A 217 -4.92 -2.38 26.96
CA ALA A 217 -5.10 -3.65 27.69
C ALA A 217 -4.77 -4.86 26.81
N GLU A 218 -5.17 -4.83 25.53
CA GLU A 218 -4.91 -5.90 24.59
C GLU A 218 -3.44 -5.99 24.19
N VAL A 219 -2.74 -4.86 24.03
CA VAL A 219 -1.27 -4.85 23.85
C VAL A 219 -0.58 -5.54 25.03
N ARG A 220 -0.96 -5.22 26.27
CA ARG A 220 -0.39 -5.85 27.47
C ARG A 220 -0.67 -7.35 27.50
N ARG A 221 -1.91 -7.77 27.22
CA ARG A 221 -2.29 -9.18 27.18
C ARG A 221 -1.48 -9.98 26.15
N LEU A 222 -1.38 -9.47 24.92
CA LEU A 222 -0.66 -10.14 23.83
C LEU A 222 0.85 -10.16 24.05
N THR A 223 1.41 -9.09 24.60
CA THR A 223 2.84 -9.05 24.93
C THR A 223 3.18 -9.98 26.09
N GLU A 224 2.34 -10.09 27.12
CA GLU A 224 2.49 -11.10 28.17
C GLU A 224 2.38 -12.53 27.63
N LEU A 225 1.34 -12.81 26.83
CA LEU A 225 1.09 -14.12 26.21
C LEU A 225 2.32 -14.64 25.43
N HIS A 226 3.04 -13.73 24.75
CA HIS A 226 4.19 -14.09 23.93
C HIS A 226 5.54 -13.76 24.55
N SER A 227 5.58 -13.39 25.84
CA SER A 227 6.81 -13.01 26.55
C SER A 227 7.58 -11.86 25.87
N LEU A 228 6.84 -10.86 25.38
CA LEU A 228 7.33 -9.66 24.69
C LEU A 228 7.28 -8.40 25.58
N THR A 229 6.98 -8.52 26.87
CA THR A 229 6.84 -7.37 27.79
C THR A 229 8.11 -6.55 27.93
N ASP A 230 9.28 -7.19 27.84
CA ASP A 230 10.59 -6.54 27.94
C ASP A 230 11.11 -6.00 26.60
N THR A 231 10.24 -5.88 25.59
CA THR A 231 10.62 -5.35 24.27
C THR A 231 11.17 -3.91 24.41
N PRO A 232 12.41 -3.64 23.98
CA PRO A 232 13.00 -2.31 24.00
C PRO A 232 12.09 -1.23 23.38
N GLY A 233 11.88 -0.14 24.13
CA GLY A 233 11.05 0.99 23.72
C GLY A 233 9.54 0.79 23.86
N LEU A 234 9.04 -0.43 24.12
CA LEU A 234 7.61 -0.70 24.26
C LEU A 234 6.99 0.02 25.46
N ALA A 235 7.54 -0.23 26.66
CA ALA A 235 7.00 0.35 27.90
C ALA A 235 7.03 1.89 27.89
N GLU A 236 8.11 2.48 27.38
CA GLU A 236 8.25 3.93 27.23
C GLU A 236 7.22 4.49 26.24
N SER A 237 7.07 3.85 25.07
CA SER A 237 6.09 4.26 24.05
C SER A 237 4.65 4.19 24.57
N LEU A 238 4.30 3.12 25.29
CA LEU A 238 2.97 2.99 25.89
C LEU A 238 2.73 4.05 26.97
N ALA A 239 3.71 4.27 27.85
CA ALA A 239 3.59 5.30 28.89
C ALA A 239 3.45 6.71 28.31
N ALA A 240 4.23 7.03 27.27
CA ALA A 240 4.12 8.29 26.56
C ALA A 240 2.73 8.47 25.93
N ALA A 241 2.24 7.46 25.19
CA ALA A 241 0.91 7.49 24.58
C ALA A 241 -0.22 7.56 25.62
N GLU A 242 -0.12 6.86 26.75
CA GLU A 242 -1.11 6.97 27.84
C GLU A 242 -1.12 8.36 28.51
N SER A 243 -0.02 9.10 28.42
CA SER A 243 0.11 10.47 28.93
C SER A 243 -0.32 11.56 27.94
N GLY A 244 -0.86 11.19 26.77
CA GLY A 244 -1.28 12.15 25.75
C GLY A 244 -0.16 12.60 24.81
N GLN A 245 1.04 12.01 24.91
CA GLN A 245 2.16 12.36 24.03
C GLN A 245 2.05 11.63 22.69
N GLN A 246 2.33 12.33 21.60
CA GLN A 246 2.42 11.73 20.29
C GLN A 246 3.67 10.85 20.22
N VAL A 247 3.48 9.57 19.87
CA VAL A 247 4.57 8.61 19.71
C VAL A 247 4.72 8.24 18.24
N ALA A 248 5.93 8.45 17.71
CA ALA A 248 6.30 8.01 16.37
C ALA A 248 7.30 6.86 16.48
N VAL A 249 6.93 5.70 15.94
CA VAL A 249 7.81 4.53 15.86
C VAL A 249 8.35 4.45 14.44
N THR A 250 9.64 4.73 14.27
CA THR A 250 10.33 4.59 12.98
C THR A 250 10.84 3.17 12.78
N PRO A 251 11.03 2.69 11.53
CA PRO A 251 11.58 1.36 11.28
C PRO A 251 12.91 1.06 11.97
N ASP A 252 13.73 2.10 12.15
CA ASP A 252 15.09 1.99 12.71
C ASP A 252 15.12 2.14 14.24
N SER A 253 14.01 2.57 14.86
CA SER A 253 13.90 2.64 16.32
C SER A 253 13.93 1.26 16.96
N ALA A 254 14.33 1.17 18.23
CA ALA A 254 14.41 -0.11 18.94
C ALA A 254 13.07 -0.86 18.92
N LEU A 255 11.97 -0.17 19.24
CA LEU A 255 10.62 -0.74 19.14
C LEU A 255 10.25 -1.07 17.68
N GLY A 256 10.61 -0.21 16.72
CA GLY A 256 10.30 -0.42 15.31
C GLY A 256 10.92 -1.67 14.72
N GLN A 257 12.17 -2.00 15.09
CA GLN A 257 12.81 -3.25 14.65
C GLN A 257 12.04 -4.49 15.15
N HIS A 258 11.51 -4.45 16.36
CA HIS A 258 10.67 -5.53 16.90
C HIS A 258 9.30 -5.59 16.22
N VAL A 259 8.65 -4.45 15.99
CA VAL A 259 7.39 -4.40 15.24
C VAL A 259 7.57 -4.97 13.84
N ARG A 260 8.65 -4.60 13.14
CA ARG A 260 8.99 -5.15 11.82
C ARG A 260 9.16 -6.66 11.89
N ALA A 261 9.84 -7.19 12.91
CA ALA A 261 9.97 -8.64 13.09
C ALA A 261 8.61 -9.33 13.30
N TRP A 262 7.71 -8.74 14.09
CA TRP A 262 6.36 -9.27 14.32
C TRP A 262 5.52 -9.27 13.04
N LEU A 263 5.61 -8.21 12.22
CA LEU A 263 4.93 -8.11 10.93
C LEU A 263 5.43 -9.20 9.96
N ILE A 264 6.74 -9.38 9.85
CA ILE A 264 7.36 -10.43 9.02
C ILE A 264 6.88 -11.82 9.47
N GLU A 265 6.93 -12.11 10.77
CA GLU A 265 6.49 -13.39 11.32
C GLU A 265 4.99 -13.63 11.06
N GLY A 266 4.18 -12.59 11.25
CA GLY A 266 2.74 -12.61 11.00
C GLY A 266 2.38 -12.89 9.54
N ASN A 267 3.01 -12.17 8.61
CA ASN A 267 2.69 -12.23 7.18
C ASN A 267 3.14 -13.53 6.53
N LYS A 268 4.33 -14.05 6.86
CA LYS A 268 4.85 -15.32 6.29
C LYS A 268 3.91 -16.51 6.54
N ASN A 269 3.22 -16.53 7.67
CA ASN A 269 2.37 -17.64 8.06
C ASN A 269 0.92 -17.49 7.57
N ARG A 270 0.55 -16.32 7.04
CA ARG A 270 -0.80 -16.03 6.50
C ARG A 270 -1.07 -16.75 5.17
N SER A 271 -0.03 -17.03 4.37
CA SER A 271 -0.14 -17.65 3.05
C SER A 271 -0.15 -19.19 3.05
N THR A 272 -0.01 -19.83 4.21
CA THR A 272 -0.15 -21.29 4.31
C THR A 272 -1.63 -21.62 4.50
N SER A 273 -2.28 -22.28 3.54
CA SER A 273 -3.59 -22.99 3.64
C SER A 273 -3.72 -23.75 2.32
N TYR A 274 -3.74 -25.09 2.25
CA TYR A 274 -4.86 -25.98 2.57
C TYR A 274 -4.33 -27.39 2.94
N GLY A 275 -4.64 -27.89 4.14
CA GLY A 275 -4.33 -29.26 4.58
C GLY A 275 -4.55 -29.44 6.09
N TRP A 276 -4.76 -30.69 6.55
CA TRP A 276 -4.75 -31.00 8.00
C TRP A 276 -3.34 -30.75 8.54
N LEU A 277 -3.16 -29.64 9.24
CA LEU A 277 -1.87 -29.19 9.75
C LEU A 277 -1.47 -29.99 10.98
N ALA A 278 -0.17 -30.19 11.15
CA ALA A 278 0.35 -30.73 12.40
C ALA A 278 0.08 -29.74 13.56
N PRO A 279 -0.09 -30.18 14.82
CA PRO A 279 -0.31 -29.29 15.96
C PRO A 279 0.74 -28.18 16.13
N SER A 280 1.99 -28.42 15.70
CA SER A 280 3.06 -27.41 15.69
C SER A 280 2.84 -26.30 14.65
N GLU A 281 2.14 -26.60 13.56
CA GLU A 281 1.78 -25.62 12.53
C GLU A 281 0.55 -24.80 12.94
N GLU A 282 -0.36 -25.40 13.72
CA GLU A 282 -1.50 -24.69 14.31
C GLU A 282 -1.04 -23.65 15.35
N ALA A 283 -0.18 -24.04 16.29
CA ALA A 283 0.40 -23.10 17.27
C ALA A 283 1.20 -21.95 16.61
N ARG A 284 1.89 -22.24 15.50
CA ARG A 284 2.59 -21.21 14.71
C ARG A 284 1.62 -20.25 14.03
N ARG A 285 0.51 -20.77 13.48
CA ARG A 285 -0.55 -19.93 12.90
C ARG A 285 -1.23 -19.06 13.94
N GLU A 286 -1.55 -19.61 15.12
CA GLU A 286 -2.14 -18.84 16.22
C GLU A 286 -1.22 -17.70 16.64
N ARG A 287 0.07 -17.99 16.87
CA ARG A 287 1.06 -16.97 17.18
C ARG A 287 1.16 -15.90 16.09
N ALA A 288 1.18 -16.29 14.82
CA ALA A 288 1.23 -15.32 13.72
C ALA A 288 -0.01 -14.41 13.70
N ALA A 289 -1.20 -14.97 13.94
CA ALA A 289 -2.43 -14.20 14.04
C ALA A 289 -2.40 -13.22 15.23
N ASP A 290 -1.92 -13.68 16.39
CA ASP A 290 -1.77 -12.86 17.59
C ASP A 290 -0.73 -11.73 17.40
N LEU A 291 0.37 -11.97 16.68
CA LEU A 291 1.36 -10.95 16.35
C LEU A 291 0.80 -9.89 15.39
N LEU A 292 0.02 -10.29 14.38
CA LEU A 292 -0.68 -9.34 13.51
C LEU A 292 -1.74 -8.53 14.26
N GLN A 293 -2.42 -9.15 15.24
CA GLN A 293 -3.34 -8.43 16.09
C GLN A 293 -2.59 -7.45 17.00
N LEU A 294 -1.45 -7.88 17.58
CA LEU A 294 -0.59 -7.04 18.43
C LEU A 294 -0.13 -5.79 17.68
N THR A 295 0.36 -5.91 16.45
CA THR A 295 0.82 -4.76 15.66
C THR A 295 -0.32 -3.79 15.36
N ARG A 296 -1.52 -4.29 15.06
CA ARG A 296 -2.73 -3.46 14.86
C ARG A 296 -3.13 -2.71 16.12
N VAL A 297 -3.25 -3.40 17.26
CA VAL A 297 -3.66 -2.76 18.53
C VAL A 297 -2.60 -1.80 19.05
N LEU A 298 -1.31 -2.12 18.87
CA LEU A 298 -0.22 -1.22 19.22
C LEU A 298 -0.27 0.06 18.36
N GLY A 299 -0.38 -0.09 17.04
CA GLY A 299 -0.46 1.06 16.14
C GLY A 299 -1.65 1.97 16.45
N TYR A 300 -2.82 1.39 16.73
CA TYR A 300 -4.00 2.14 17.14
C TYR A 300 -3.79 2.85 18.49
N ALA A 301 -3.28 2.16 19.50
CA ALA A 301 -3.04 2.71 20.84
C ALA A 301 -2.05 3.88 20.82
N LEU A 302 -0.98 3.79 20.01
CA LEU A 302 0.03 4.85 19.89
C LEU A 302 -0.49 6.10 19.16
N GLN A 303 -1.43 5.95 18.21
CA GLN A 303 -2.01 7.08 17.48
C GLN A 303 -3.19 7.74 18.20
N HIS A 304 -3.89 7.01 19.07
CA HIS A 304 -5.12 7.48 19.73
C HIS A 304 -4.92 7.63 21.24
N SER A 305 -3.89 8.38 21.64
CA SER A 305 -3.62 8.71 23.03
C SER A 305 -4.83 9.33 23.73
N ARG A 306 -4.98 9.06 25.03
CA ARG A 306 -6.08 9.59 25.86
C ARG A 306 -5.98 11.09 26.11
#